data_AF-A0AAU0Y2V6-F1
#
_entry.id   AF-A0AAU0Y2V6-F1
#
_cell.length_a   1.000
_cell.length_b   1.000
_cell.length_c   1.000
_cell.angle_alpha   90.00
_cell.angle_beta   90.00
_cell.angle_gamma   90.00
#
_symmetry.space_group_name_H-M   'P 1'
#
loop_
_entity.id
_entity.type
_entity.pdbx_description
1 polymer ?
#
loop_
_entity_poly.entity_id
_entity_poly.type
_entity_poly.pdbx_seq_one_letter_code
_entity_poly.pdbx_strand_id
1 'polypeptide(L)'
;MFNKWLKQQPVEQPDGELQYEALADSGELGDAELMEHLGREVARNYLNPGELALVFDDLGSPEIAEYLRTNKFPSRIAVRHGDFGEIVTAALYRRVRRWCVPIMKLRYKQTANQPVQGTDVLAFRFRENPPVIAVPEVKTRSTRKRDLGQEAYESLEKVMDRLDESLHFAMVRCSERGHPFLVGHLAGLLRRPRDRVVERHMVFVHDAGAWKEDVVTLLAKVVTQPTELTVVKVQDLKEFVARVYRAAESGPAHRNGNEKDAA
;
A
#
# COMPACT_ATOMS: atom_id res chain seq x y z
N MET A 1 -11.05 -9.95 5.34
CA MET A 1 -11.58 -9.42 4.07
C MET A 1 -10.47 -9.20 3.05
N PHE A 2 -9.48 -8.32 3.26
CA PHE A 2 -8.33 -8.22 2.32
C PHE A 2 -7.58 -9.56 2.12
N ASN A 3 -7.47 -10.37 3.16
CA ASN A 3 -6.93 -11.74 3.10
C ASN A 3 -7.80 -12.73 2.30
N LYS A 4 -9.04 -12.38 1.97
CA LYS A 4 -9.91 -13.14 1.07
C LYS A 4 -9.80 -12.68 -0.38
N TRP A 5 -9.18 -11.54 -0.66
CA TRP A 5 -9.05 -11.04 -2.04
C TRP A 5 -7.93 -11.76 -2.79
N LEU A 6 -6.76 -11.89 -2.17
CA LEU A 6 -5.58 -12.42 -2.82
C LEU A 6 -5.31 -13.86 -2.37
N LYS A 7 -5.02 -14.74 -3.33
CA LYS A 7 -4.47 -16.07 -3.10
C LYS A 7 -3.10 -16.20 -3.75
N GLN A 8 -2.25 -17.01 -3.14
CA GLN A 8 -0.95 -17.36 -3.70
C GLN A 8 -1.11 -18.25 -4.92
N GLN A 9 -0.34 -17.95 -5.97
CA GLN A 9 -0.20 -18.79 -7.15
C GLN A 9 1.08 -19.62 -7.05
N PRO A 10 1.10 -20.85 -7.60
CA PRO A 10 2.35 -21.60 -7.73
C PRO A 10 3.32 -20.84 -8.64
N VAL A 11 4.58 -20.77 -8.21
CA VAL A 11 5.66 -20.14 -8.97
C VAL A 11 6.90 -21.03 -8.91
N GLU A 12 7.73 -20.94 -9.95
CA GLU A 12 9.09 -21.47 -9.93
C GLU A 12 9.98 -20.47 -9.19
N GLN A 13 10.72 -20.93 -8.18
CA GLN A 13 11.64 -20.06 -7.45
C GLN A 13 12.88 -19.81 -8.32
N PRO A 14 13.30 -18.55 -8.48
CA PRO A 14 14.56 -18.26 -9.13
C PRO A 14 15.73 -18.70 -8.24
N ASP A 15 16.86 -19.03 -8.86
CA ASP A 15 18.10 -19.27 -8.13
C ASP A 15 18.64 -17.98 -7.50
N GLY A 16 19.41 -18.12 -6.41
CA GLY A 16 20.14 -17.03 -5.77
C GLY A 16 19.40 -16.36 -4.61
N GLU A 17 19.53 -15.05 -4.51
CA GLU A 17 19.10 -14.23 -3.36
C GLU A 17 17.66 -13.70 -3.47
N LEU A 18 16.95 -14.03 -4.55
CA LEU A 18 15.59 -13.56 -4.81
C LEU A 18 14.58 -14.62 -4.37
N GLN A 19 13.69 -14.26 -3.45
CA GLN A 19 12.51 -15.06 -3.10
C GLN A 19 11.30 -14.52 -3.84
N TYR A 20 10.56 -15.36 -4.56
CA TYR A 20 9.45 -14.93 -5.40
C TYR A 20 8.09 -15.45 -4.91
N GLU A 21 7.13 -14.54 -4.78
CA GLU A 21 5.72 -14.82 -4.54
C GLU A 21 4.85 -14.15 -5.62
N ALA A 22 3.90 -14.89 -6.19
CA ALA A 22 2.83 -14.32 -7.01
C ALA A 22 1.48 -14.46 -6.31
N LEU A 23 0.72 -13.36 -6.30
CA LEU A 23 -0.63 -13.27 -5.77
C LEU A 23 -1.60 -12.90 -6.89
N ALA A 24 -2.79 -13.48 -6.89
CA ALA A 24 -3.86 -13.12 -7.82
C ALA A 24 -5.22 -13.15 -7.11
N ASP A 25 -6.26 -12.65 -7.79
CA ASP A 25 -7.63 -12.70 -7.27
C ASP A 25 -8.02 -14.14 -6.90
N SER A 26 -8.53 -14.31 -5.68
CA SER A 26 -8.99 -15.58 -5.15
C SER A 26 -10.27 -16.05 -5.81
N GLY A 27 -11.15 -15.12 -6.20
CA GLY A 27 -12.54 -15.35 -6.59
C GLY A 27 -13.50 -15.54 -5.41
N GLU A 28 -13.07 -15.37 -4.16
CA GLU A 28 -13.90 -15.59 -2.97
C GLU A 28 -14.86 -14.43 -2.67
N LEU A 29 -14.56 -13.22 -3.15
CA LEU A 29 -15.37 -12.04 -2.94
C LEU A 29 -16.14 -11.71 -4.21
N GLY A 30 -17.43 -11.41 -4.06
CA GLY A 30 -18.20 -10.84 -5.16
C GLY A 30 -17.65 -9.46 -5.56
N ASP A 31 -17.80 -9.08 -6.83
CA ASP A 31 -17.22 -7.85 -7.36
C ASP A 31 -17.65 -6.58 -6.59
N ALA A 32 -18.94 -6.46 -6.25
CA ALA A 32 -19.45 -5.34 -5.44
C ALA A 32 -18.82 -5.29 -4.03
N GLU A 33 -18.68 -6.44 -3.37
CA GLU A 33 -18.07 -6.55 -2.05
C GLU A 33 -16.57 -6.21 -2.09
N LEU A 34 -15.87 -6.64 -3.15
CA LEU A 34 -14.48 -6.31 -3.38
C LEU A 34 -14.28 -4.81 -3.57
N MET A 35 -15.08 -4.17 -4.44
CA MET A 35 -15.01 -2.72 -4.68
C MET A 35 -15.30 -1.93 -3.40
N GLU A 36 -16.29 -2.34 -2.61
CA GLU A 36 -16.59 -1.71 -1.32
C GLU A 36 -15.42 -1.84 -0.34
N HIS A 37 -14.79 -3.02 -0.26
CA HIS A 37 -13.65 -3.24 0.63
C HIS A 37 -12.41 -2.45 0.22
N LEU A 38 -12.06 -2.48 -1.07
CA LEU A 38 -10.90 -1.75 -1.58
C LEU A 38 -11.14 -0.24 -1.59
N GLY A 39 -12.36 0.22 -1.88
CA GLY A 39 -12.75 1.62 -1.79
C GLY A 39 -12.56 2.18 -0.38
N ARG A 40 -12.95 1.41 0.66
CA ARG A 40 -12.66 1.74 2.06
C ARG A 40 -11.16 1.78 2.36
N GLU A 41 -10.36 0.86 1.81
CA GLU A 41 -8.91 0.92 1.98
C GLU A 41 -8.30 2.16 1.34
N VAL A 42 -8.75 2.53 0.14
CA VAL A 42 -8.33 3.75 -0.52
C VAL A 42 -8.71 4.96 0.33
N ALA A 43 -9.98 5.12 0.69
CA ALA A 43 -10.46 6.22 1.51
C ALA A 43 -9.65 6.35 2.82
N ARG A 44 -9.43 5.24 3.52
CA ARG A 44 -8.65 5.21 4.77
C ARG A 44 -7.21 5.70 4.61
N ASN A 45 -6.59 5.52 3.45
CA ASN A 45 -5.20 5.96 3.22
C ASN A 45 -5.07 7.44 2.92
N TYR A 46 -6.13 8.13 2.45
CA TYR A 46 -6.11 9.58 2.27
C TYR A 46 -6.70 10.33 3.46
N LEU A 47 -7.61 9.68 4.19
CA LEU A 47 -8.45 10.35 5.16
C LEU A 47 -8.15 9.89 6.58
N ASN A 48 -7.97 10.85 7.48
CA ASN A 48 -7.99 10.59 8.91
C ASN A 48 -9.46 10.53 9.39
N PRO A 49 -9.89 9.49 10.13
CA PRO A 49 -11.26 9.42 10.65
C PRO A 49 -11.74 10.68 11.40
N GLY A 50 -10.85 11.35 12.14
CA GLY A 50 -11.20 12.61 12.81
C GLY A 50 -11.40 13.78 11.84
N GLU A 51 -10.67 13.80 10.72
CA GLU A 51 -10.83 14.81 9.66
C GLU A 51 -12.12 14.57 8.87
N LEU A 52 -12.47 13.30 8.63
CA LEU A 52 -13.76 12.93 8.09
C LEU A 52 -14.89 13.39 8.99
N ALA A 53 -14.85 13.10 10.30
CA ALA A 53 -15.89 13.53 11.24
C ALA A 53 -16.13 15.06 11.19
N LEU A 54 -15.06 15.86 11.12
CA LEU A 54 -15.17 17.32 11.00
C LEU A 54 -15.81 17.79 9.68
N VAL A 55 -15.63 17.05 8.59
CA VAL A 55 -16.23 17.35 7.27
C VAL A 55 -17.66 16.79 7.18
N PHE A 56 -17.93 15.65 7.81
CA PHE A 56 -19.23 14.98 7.83
C PHE A 56 -20.24 15.68 8.76
N ASP A 57 -19.81 16.30 9.85
CA ASP A 57 -20.72 16.98 10.78
C ASP A 57 -21.39 18.22 10.17
N ASP A 58 -20.87 18.74 9.04
CA ASP A 58 -21.31 20.00 8.41
C ASP A 58 -21.90 19.82 6.98
N LEU A 59 -21.74 18.65 6.36
CA LEU A 59 -22.09 18.40 4.95
C LEU A 59 -22.99 17.16 4.73
N GLY A 60 -23.85 17.23 3.70
CA GLY A 60 -24.57 16.07 3.15
C GLY A 60 -23.68 15.15 2.32
N SER A 61 -24.12 13.90 2.10
CA SER A 61 -23.35 12.87 1.38
C SER A 61 -22.84 13.31 -0.01
N PRO A 62 -23.64 14.00 -0.86
CA PRO A 62 -23.17 14.48 -2.17
C PRO A 62 -22.05 15.53 -2.08
N GLU A 63 -22.15 16.48 -1.15
CA GLU A 63 -21.18 17.55 -0.96
C GLU A 63 -19.84 17.00 -0.43
N ILE A 64 -19.89 15.97 0.42
CA ILE A 64 -18.69 15.27 0.90
C ILE A 64 -18.00 14.55 -0.25
N ALA A 65 -18.75 13.84 -1.09
CA ALA A 65 -18.18 13.17 -2.26
C ALA A 65 -17.49 14.19 -3.19
N GLU A 66 -18.08 15.37 -3.38
CA GLU A 66 -17.50 16.46 -4.16
C GLU A 66 -16.22 17.00 -3.53
N TYR A 67 -16.25 17.28 -2.22
CA TYR A 67 -15.09 17.74 -1.47
C TYR A 67 -13.93 16.75 -1.56
N LEU A 68 -14.20 15.45 -1.36
CA LEU A 68 -13.20 14.40 -1.43
C LEU A 68 -12.57 14.30 -2.82
N ARG A 69 -13.39 14.34 -3.88
CA ARG A 69 -12.94 14.31 -5.29
C ARG A 69 -12.09 15.53 -5.65
N THR A 70 -12.44 16.70 -5.13
CA THR A 70 -11.77 17.95 -5.47
C THR A 70 -10.49 18.17 -4.67
N ASN A 71 -10.48 17.80 -3.39
CA ASN A 71 -9.44 18.24 -2.45
C ASN A 71 -8.56 17.11 -1.91
N LYS A 72 -9.04 15.86 -1.87
CA LYS A 72 -8.35 14.77 -1.16
C LYS A 72 -7.84 13.68 -2.09
N PHE A 73 -8.67 13.20 -3.00
CA PHE A 73 -8.26 12.16 -3.94
C PHE A 73 -7.56 12.73 -5.16
N PRO A 74 -6.49 12.10 -5.66
CA PRO A 74 -5.82 12.53 -6.88
C PRO A 74 -6.78 12.47 -8.06
N SER A 75 -6.70 13.44 -8.96
CA SER A 75 -7.44 13.44 -10.23
C SER A 75 -6.62 12.82 -11.38
N ARG A 76 -5.28 12.82 -11.28
CA ARG A 76 -4.40 12.27 -12.31
C ARG A 76 -4.36 10.74 -12.23
N ILE A 77 -4.66 10.08 -13.35
CA ILE A 77 -4.68 8.61 -13.46
C ILE A 77 -3.34 7.99 -13.04
N ALA A 78 -2.22 8.58 -13.46
CA ALA A 78 -0.88 8.08 -13.12
C ALA A 78 -0.61 8.13 -11.61
N VAL A 79 -1.11 9.16 -10.91
CA VAL A 79 -0.98 9.30 -9.46
C VAL A 79 -1.87 8.26 -8.76
N ARG A 80 -3.13 8.11 -9.20
CA ARG A 80 -4.04 7.06 -8.69
C ARG A 80 -3.42 5.66 -8.77
N HIS A 81 -2.73 5.35 -9.87
CA HIS A 81 -2.05 4.07 -10.07
C HIS A 81 -0.87 3.87 -9.11
N GLY A 82 0.00 4.86 -8.97
CA GLY A 82 1.11 4.81 -8.01
C GLY A 82 0.59 4.59 -6.60
N ASP A 83 -0.31 5.47 -6.16
CA ASP A 83 -0.91 5.43 -4.83
C ASP A 83 -1.67 4.12 -4.56
N PHE A 84 -2.36 3.56 -5.56
CA PHE A 84 -3.04 2.28 -5.42
C PHE A 84 -2.07 1.14 -5.07
N GLY A 85 -0.89 1.12 -5.68
CA GLY A 85 0.16 0.17 -5.33
C GLY A 85 0.61 0.31 -3.88
N GLU A 86 0.85 1.54 -3.42
CA GLU A 86 1.23 1.80 -2.02
C GLU A 86 0.15 1.32 -1.06
N ILE A 87 -1.13 1.57 -1.40
CA ILE A 87 -2.30 1.18 -0.61
C ILE A 87 -2.42 -0.35 -0.51
N VAL A 88 -2.31 -1.06 -1.64
CA VAL A 88 -2.35 -2.52 -1.70
C VAL A 88 -1.19 -3.11 -0.90
N THR A 89 0.00 -2.55 -1.05
CA THR A 89 1.20 -2.98 -0.31
C THR A 89 1.00 -2.79 1.19
N ALA A 90 0.64 -1.60 1.65
CA ALA A 90 0.39 -1.34 3.07
C ALA A 90 -0.71 -2.25 3.64
N ALA A 91 -1.75 -2.54 2.87
CA ALA A 91 -2.81 -3.46 3.26
C ALA A 91 -2.33 -4.92 3.35
N LEU A 92 -1.52 -5.39 2.39
CA LEU A 92 -0.89 -6.72 2.39
C LEU A 92 -0.06 -6.92 3.67
N TYR A 93 0.83 -5.99 3.98
CA TYR A 93 1.66 -6.05 5.19
C TYR A 93 0.83 -6.04 6.47
N ARG A 94 -0.13 -5.12 6.58
CA ARG A 94 -0.95 -4.95 7.79
C ARG A 94 -1.92 -6.10 8.02
N ARG A 95 -2.58 -6.59 6.97
CA ARG A 95 -3.75 -7.48 7.10
C ARG A 95 -3.47 -8.93 6.81
N VAL A 96 -2.51 -9.22 5.94
CA VAL A 96 -2.17 -10.59 5.55
C VAL A 96 -0.93 -11.00 6.31
N ARG A 97 0.18 -10.28 6.15
CA ARG A 97 1.47 -10.61 6.78
C ARG A 97 1.56 -10.21 8.26
N ARG A 98 0.58 -9.47 8.77
CA ARG A 98 0.46 -9.03 10.19
C ARG A 98 1.63 -8.19 10.70
N TRP A 99 2.29 -7.44 9.82
CA TRP A 99 3.28 -6.44 10.20
C TRP A 99 2.62 -5.16 10.74
N CYS A 100 3.33 -4.43 11.59
CA CYS A 100 2.91 -3.11 12.02
C CYS A 100 3.25 -2.08 10.93
N VAL A 101 2.24 -1.43 10.34
CA VAL A 101 2.43 -0.29 9.42
C VAL A 101 1.87 0.96 10.11
N PRO A 102 2.71 1.73 10.83
CA PRO A 102 2.23 2.77 11.75
C PRO A 102 1.66 4.00 11.03
N ILE A 103 2.15 4.28 9.83
CA ILE A 103 1.85 5.48 9.06
C ILE A 103 1.25 5.11 7.71
N MET A 104 0.13 5.76 7.37
CA MET A 104 -0.41 5.79 6.01
C MET A 104 0.05 7.10 5.36
N LYS A 105 1.11 7.03 4.57
CA LYS A 105 1.85 8.21 4.08
C LYS A 105 0.96 9.15 3.25
N LEU A 106 0.02 8.61 2.48
CA LEU A 106 -0.85 9.38 1.59
C LEU A 106 -1.77 10.38 2.32
N ARG A 107 -2.02 10.20 3.63
CA ARG A 107 -2.76 11.17 4.47
C ARG A 107 -2.05 12.52 4.61
N TYR A 108 -0.75 12.56 4.34
CA TYR A 108 0.09 13.74 4.52
C TYR A 108 0.40 14.44 3.18
N LYS A 109 -0.35 14.13 2.12
CA LYS A 109 -0.30 14.89 0.88
C LYS A 109 -0.74 16.34 1.12
N GLN A 110 0.10 17.29 0.71
CA GLN A 110 -0.24 18.71 0.74
C GLN A 110 -1.26 19.06 -0.35
N THR A 111 -1.11 18.45 -1.53
CA THR A 111 -2.08 18.52 -2.63
C THR A 111 -2.30 17.12 -3.20
N ALA A 112 -3.52 16.84 -3.68
CA ALA A 112 -3.93 15.48 -4.03
C ALA A 112 -3.02 14.79 -5.07
N ASN A 113 -2.46 15.55 -6.02
CA ASN A 113 -1.61 15.02 -7.10
C ASN A 113 -0.10 15.07 -6.80
N GLN A 114 0.32 15.57 -5.63
CA GLN A 114 1.73 15.68 -5.26
C GLN A 114 2.22 14.40 -4.55
N PRO A 115 3.44 13.92 -4.87
CA PRO A 115 4.05 12.80 -4.15
C PRO A 115 4.45 13.22 -2.72
N VAL A 116 4.38 12.29 -1.77
CA VAL A 116 4.90 12.48 -0.42
C VAL A 116 6.32 11.91 -0.36
N GLN A 117 7.26 12.68 0.17
CA GLN A 117 8.65 12.25 0.32
C GLN A 117 8.80 11.08 1.31
N GLY A 118 9.89 10.34 1.17
CA GLY A 118 10.20 9.15 1.96
C GLY A 118 9.72 7.85 1.30
N THR A 119 10.05 6.72 1.93
CA THR A 119 9.70 5.37 1.47
C THR A 119 8.19 5.21 1.29
N ASP A 120 7.78 4.39 0.32
CA ASP A 120 6.37 4.07 0.04
C ASP A 120 5.67 3.46 1.26
N VAL A 121 6.25 2.41 1.82
CA VAL A 121 5.75 1.71 3.01
C VAL A 121 6.90 1.41 3.97
N LEU A 122 6.65 1.54 5.27
CA LEU A 122 7.51 0.94 6.29
C LEU A 122 6.68 0.01 7.14
N ALA A 123 7.15 -1.23 7.28
CA ALA A 123 6.49 -2.26 8.04
C ALA A 123 7.45 -2.81 9.09
N PHE A 124 6.94 -3.05 10.30
CA PHE A 124 7.76 -3.42 11.45
C PHE A 124 7.27 -4.68 12.16
N ARG A 125 8.23 -5.45 12.67
CA ARG A 125 8.01 -6.45 13.73
C ARG A 125 8.83 -6.06 14.96
N PHE A 126 8.27 -5.14 15.75
CA PHE A 126 8.91 -4.60 16.96
C PHE A 126 9.14 -5.62 18.09
N ARG A 127 8.45 -6.77 18.04
CA ARG A 127 8.54 -7.81 19.07
C ARG A 127 9.62 -8.84 18.81
N GLU A 128 10.24 -8.83 17.62
CA GLU A 128 11.39 -9.66 17.33
C GLU A 128 12.65 -9.06 17.97
N ASN A 129 13.66 -9.90 18.22
CA ASN A 129 14.93 -9.49 18.81
C ASN A 129 16.09 -10.06 17.98
N PRO A 130 16.78 -9.24 17.17
CA PRO A 130 16.57 -7.80 16.98
C PRO A 130 15.23 -7.47 16.27
N PRO A 131 14.67 -6.25 16.44
CA PRO A 131 13.49 -5.83 15.69
C PRO A 131 13.74 -5.81 14.18
N VAL A 132 12.71 -6.20 13.41
CA VAL A 132 12.78 -6.27 11.95
C VAL A 132 12.00 -5.12 11.29
N ILE A 133 12.58 -4.55 10.25
CA ILE A 133 11.99 -3.53 9.38
C ILE A 133 11.94 -4.09 7.96
N ALA A 134 10.76 -4.21 7.37
CA ALA A 134 10.60 -4.42 5.95
C ALA A 134 10.52 -3.07 5.25
N VAL A 135 11.28 -2.93 4.16
CA VAL A 135 11.32 -1.75 3.29
C VAL A 135 10.82 -2.15 1.91
N PRO A 136 9.50 -2.06 1.64
CA PRO A 136 8.94 -2.40 0.34
C PRO A 136 9.10 -1.24 -0.64
N GLU A 137 9.81 -1.48 -1.75
CA GLU A 137 9.75 -0.64 -2.95
C GLU A 137 8.56 -1.05 -3.81
N VAL A 138 7.69 -0.11 -4.15
CA VAL A 138 6.42 -0.42 -4.82
C VAL A 138 6.42 0.06 -6.26
N LYS A 139 6.05 -0.82 -7.20
CA LYS A 139 5.80 -0.41 -8.60
C LYS A 139 4.43 -0.87 -9.08
N THR A 140 3.66 0.07 -9.60
CA THR A 140 2.37 -0.22 -10.26
C THR A 140 2.50 -0.07 -11.77
N ARG A 141 2.09 -1.08 -12.55
CA ARG A 141 2.23 -1.09 -14.01
C ARG A 141 1.08 -1.80 -14.70
N SER A 142 0.49 -1.14 -15.69
CA SER A 142 -0.54 -1.73 -16.57
C SER A 142 0.00 -2.20 -17.92
N THR A 143 1.29 -2.00 -18.18
CA THR A 143 1.96 -2.38 -19.43
C THR A 143 3.24 -3.13 -19.12
N ARG A 144 3.66 -3.99 -20.06
CA ARG A 144 4.90 -4.74 -19.93
C ARG A 144 6.10 -3.78 -19.88
N LYS A 145 7.00 -4.01 -18.93
CA LYS A 145 8.30 -3.36 -18.88
C LYS A 145 9.37 -4.37 -18.46
N ARG A 146 10.30 -4.68 -19.36
CA ARG A 146 11.27 -5.78 -19.19
C ARG A 146 12.30 -5.50 -18.09
N ASP A 147 12.75 -4.26 -18.00
CA ASP A 147 13.73 -3.73 -17.05
C ASP A 147 13.12 -3.29 -15.70
N LEU A 148 11.82 -3.52 -15.50
CA LEU A 148 11.10 -3.12 -14.28
C LEU A 148 11.78 -3.61 -13.00
N GLY A 149 12.24 -4.87 -13.00
CA GLY A 149 12.91 -5.48 -11.86
C GLY A 149 14.17 -4.70 -11.48
N GLN A 150 15.07 -4.49 -12.45
CA GLN A 150 16.33 -3.80 -12.22
C GLN A 150 16.11 -2.37 -11.73
N GLU A 151 15.23 -1.60 -12.38
CA GLU A 151 14.93 -0.22 -11.96
C GLU A 151 14.40 -0.14 -10.53
N ALA A 152 13.57 -1.10 -10.14
CA ALA A 152 13.02 -1.16 -8.80
C ALA A 152 14.09 -1.57 -7.77
N TYR A 153 14.99 -2.49 -8.10
CA TYR A 153 16.10 -2.85 -7.22
C TYR A 153 17.06 -1.67 -7.01
N GLU A 154 17.39 -0.92 -8.06
CA GLU A 154 18.19 0.31 -7.98
C GLU A 154 17.47 1.42 -7.20
N SER A 155 16.13 1.50 -7.29
CA SER A 155 15.32 2.42 -6.49
C SER A 155 15.36 2.03 -5.01
N LEU A 156 15.26 0.73 -4.71
CA LEU A 156 15.31 0.21 -3.35
C LEU A 156 16.65 0.54 -2.67
N GLU A 157 17.79 0.42 -3.35
CA GLU A 157 19.09 0.82 -2.75
C GLU A 157 19.07 2.29 -2.30
N LYS A 158 18.56 3.20 -3.14
CA LYS A 158 18.45 4.63 -2.79
C LYS A 158 17.52 4.86 -1.60
N VAL A 159 16.49 4.04 -1.45
CA VAL A 159 15.58 4.10 -0.31
C VAL A 159 16.27 3.60 0.96
N MET A 160 17.06 2.53 0.86
CA MET A 160 17.82 1.96 1.97
C MET A 160 18.84 2.97 2.53
N ASP A 161 19.51 3.73 1.66
CA ASP A 161 20.43 4.81 2.05
C ASP A 161 19.74 5.92 2.86
N ARG A 162 18.42 6.07 2.71
CA ARG A 162 17.62 7.13 3.35
C ARG A 162 16.64 6.59 4.39
N LEU A 163 16.85 5.34 4.84
CA LEU A 163 15.94 4.68 5.79
C LEU A 163 15.76 5.49 7.08
N ASP A 164 16.82 6.08 7.62
CA ASP A 164 16.74 6.87 8.85
C ASP A 164 15.89 8.14 8.69
N GLU A 165 15.86 8.76 7.49
CA GLU A 165 14.94 9.87 7.19
C GLU A 165 13.48 9.39 7.24
N SER A 166 13.19 8.23 6.65
CA SER A 166 11.85 7.62 6.67
C SER A 166 11.42 7.20 8.08
N LEU A 167 12.34 6.67 8.90
CA LEU A 167 12.09 6.34 10.30
C LEU A 167 11.81 7.59 11.13
N HIS A 168 12.58 8.66 10.93
CA HIS A 168 12.35 9.94 11.60
C HIS A 168 10.99 10.53 11.22
N PHE A 169 10.63 10.52 9.94
CA PHE A 169 9.30 10.93 9.48
C PHE A 169 8.20 10.12 10.20
N ALA A 170 8.34 8.79 10.24
CA ALA A 170 7.35 7.95 10.91
C ALA A 170 7.25 8.24 12.42
N MET A 171 8.38 8.51 13.08
CA MET A 171 8.45 8.85 14.49
C MET A 171 7.72 10.16 14.80
N VAL A 172 8.00 11.22 14.03
CA VAL A 172 7.34 12.53 14.19
C VAL A 172 5.83 12.40 14.03
N ARG A 173 5.38 11.70 12.97
CA ARG A 173 3.95 11.45 12.73
C ARG A 173 3.29 10.59 13.82
N CYS A 174 4.02 9.66 14.43
CA CYS A 174 3.52 8.89 15.58
C CYS A 174 3.41 9.77 16.84
N SER A 175 4.36 10.70 17.03
CA SER A 175 4.34 11.65 18.16
C SER A 175 3.14 12.58 18.08
N GLU A 176 2.90 13.20 16.92
CA GLU A 176 1.75 14.08 16.67
C GLU A 176 0.40 13.38 16.90
N ARG A 177 0.35 12.06 16.73
CA ARG A 177 -0.85 11.24 16.93
C ARG A 177 -0.97 10.66 18.34
N GLY A 178 -0.07 11.01 19.27
CA GLY A 178 -0.10 10.52 20.64
C GLY A 178 0.15 9.01 20.76
N HIS A 179 1.09 8.47 19.98
CA HIS A 179 1.47 7.05 20.03
C HIS A 179 2.85 6.85 20.69
N PRO A 180 3.00 7.07 22.02
CA PRO A 180 4.30 7.09 22.70
C PRO A 180 5.04 5.74 22.61
N PHE A 181 4.31 4.63 22.61
CA PHE A 181 4.88 3.29 22.42
C PHE A 181 5.63 3.19 21.08
N LEU A 182 5.00 3.61 19.97
CA LEU A 182 5.62 3.58 18.64
C LEU A 182 6.79 4.56 18.55
N VAL A 183 6.68 5.74 19.16
CA VAL A 183 7.77 6.72 19.22
C VAL A 183 9.01 6.12 19.91
N GLY A 184 8.84 5.45 21.06
CA GLY A 184 9.95 4.82 21.77
C GLY A 184 10.65 3.74 20.95
N HIS A 185 9.88 2.89 20.25
CA HIS A 185 10.45 1.87 19.37
C HIS A 185 11.19 2.46 18.17
N LEU A 186 10.58 3.43 17.47
CA LEU A 186 11.21 4.09 16.31
C LEU A 186 12.47 4.87 16.70
N ALA A 187 12.45 5.58 17.83
CA ALA A 187 13.63 6.23 18.40
C ALA A 187 14.74 5.23 18.75
N GLY A 188 14.36 4.04 19.25
CA GLY A 188 15.29 2.95 19.52
C GLY A 188 15.99 2.44 18.25
N LEU A 189 15.26 2.31 17.13
CA LEU A 189 15.81 1.91 15.84
C LEU A 189 16.78 2.94 15.26
N LEU A 190 16.51 4.24 15.45
CA LEU A 190 17.40 5.33 15.04
C LEU A 190 18.66 5.40 15.92
N ARG A 191 18.53 5.20 17.24
CA ARG A 191 19.66 5.27 18.18
C ARG A 191 20.64 4.12 18.00
N ARG A 192 20.16 2.94 17.60
CA ARG A 192 20.96 1.71 17.48
C ARG A 192 20.77 1.05 16.11
N PRO A 193 21.30 1.64 15.02
CA PRO A 193 21.12 1.11 13.67
C PRO A 193 21.71 -0.30 13.46
N ARG A 194 22.66 -0.73 14.30
CA ARG A 194 23.25 -2.08 14.25
C ARG A 194 22.38 -3.14 14.94
N ASP A 195 21.41 -2.73 15.75
CA ASP A 195 20.55 -3.62 16.54
C ASP A 195 19.16 -3.80 15.89
N ARG A 196 19.07 -3.58 14.58
CA ARG A 196 17.86 -3.79 13.77
C ARG A 196 18.21 -4.64 12.54
N VAL A 197 17.28 -5.48 12.14
CA VAL A 197 17.36 -6.19 10.86
C VAL A 197 16.51 -5.43 9.85
N VAL A 198 17.04 -5.24 8.65
CA VAL A 198 16.33 -4.59 7.55
C VAL A 198 16.16 -5.59 6.43
N GLU A 199 14.92 -5.94 6.14
CA GLU A 199 14.53 -6.82 5.05
C GLU A 199 14.18 -5.98 3.80
N ARG A 200 14.65 -6.49 2.66
CA ARG A 200 14.49 -5.86 1.35
C ARG A 200 13.28 -6.48 0.67
N HIS A 201 12.26 -5.68 0.38
CA HIS A 201 11.09 -6.17 -0.32
C HIS A 201 10.79 -5.32 -1.55
N MET A 202 10.24 -5.98 -2.56
CA MET A 202 9.76 -5.37 -3.78
C MET A 202 8.32 -5.84 -3.99
N VAL A 203 7.39 -4.92 -4.20
CA VAL A 203 5.98 -5.25 -4.44
C VAL A 203 5.54 -4.66 -5.76
N PHE A 204 5.19 -5.54 -6.70
CA PHE A 204 4.70 -5.15 -8.01
C PHE A 204 3.21 -5.39 -8.09
N VAL A 205 2.43 -4.32 -8.26
CA VAL A 205 1.01 -4.42 -8.62
C VAL A 205 0.92 -4.29 -10.14
N HIS A 206 0.69 -5.42 -10.81
CA HIS A 206 0.84 -5.52 -12.25
C HIS A 206 -0.43 -6.00 -12.93
N ASP A 207 -0.70 -5.47 -14.11
CA ASP A 207 -1.72 -6.04 -14.98
C ASP A 207 -1.37 -7.48 -15.35
N ALA A 208 -2.31 -8.40 -15.12
CA ALA A 208 -2.08 -9.82 -15.29
C ALA A 208 -1.82 -10.20 -16.76
N GLY A 209 -2.49 -9.55 -17.72
CA GLY A 209 -2.29 -9.80 -19.15
C GLY A 209 -0.95 -9.28 -19.68
N ALA A 210 -0.43 -8.22 -19.05
CA ALA A 210 0.85 -7.61 -19.42
C ALA A 210 2.08 -8.20 -18.69
N TRP A 211 1.89 -8.91 -17.57
CA TRP A 211 2.99 -9.50 -16.80
C TRP A 211 3.71 -10.60 -17.59
N LYS A 212 5.03 -10.65 -17.46
CA LYS A 212 5.89 -11.69 -18.03
C LYS A 212 6.94 -12.11 -17.01
N GLU A 213 7.12 -13.41 -16.85
CA GLU A 213 8.04 -13.99 -15.85
C GLU A 213 9.52 -13.71 -16.17
N ASP A 214 9.84 -13.26 -17.40
CA ASP A 214 11.21 -12.85 -17.76
C ASP A 214 11.73 -11.69 -16.90
N VAL A 215 10.83 -10.86 -16.35
CA VAL A 215 11.18 -9.82 -15.37
C VAL A 215 11.80 -10.43 -14.11
N VAL A 216 11.28 -11.56 -13.62
CA VAL A 216 11.80 -12.27 -12.45
C VAL A 216 13.16 -12.88 -12.75
N THR A 217 13.29 -13.56 -13.90
CA THR A 217 14.56 -14.17 -14.33
C THR A 217 15.67 -13.14 -14.51
N LEU A 218 15.35 -11.95 -15.03
CA LEU A 218 16.32 -10.86 -15.18
C LEU A 218 16.66 -10.22 -13.84
N LEU A 219 15.67 -10.03 -12.95
CA LEU A 219 15.90 -9.49 -11.61
C LEU A 219 16.81 -10.41 -10.79
N ALA A 220 16.60 -11.73 -10.83
CA ALA A 220 17.40 -12.71 -10.09
C ALA A 220 18.90 -12.61 -10.40
N LYS A 221 19.27 -12.16 -11.61
CA LYS A 221 20.67 -11.99 -12.03
C LYS A 221 21.35 -10.73 -11.48
N VAL A 222 20.56 -9.75 -11.03
CA VAL A 222 21.08 -8.45 -10.55
C VAL A 222 20.94 -8.29 -9.04
N VAL A 223 20.07 -9.07 -8.40
CA VAL A 223 19.92 -9.07 -6.94
C VAL A 223 21.17 -9.68 -6.30
N THR A 224 21.78 -8.94 -5.39
CA THR A 224 23.02 -9.33 -4.69
C THR A 224 22.84 -9.58 -3.20
N GLN A 225 21.63 -9.34 -2.68
CA GLN A 225 21.28 -9.46 -1.26
C GLN A 225 19.90 -10.10 -1.13
N PRO A 226 19.62 -10.86 -0.05
CA PRO A 226 18.31 -11.45 0.19
C PRO A 226 17.19 -10.44 -0.02
N THR A 227 16.33 -10.69 -1.01
CA THR A 227 15.26 -9.78 -1.41
C THR A 227 13.99 -10.57 -1.68
N GLU A 228 12.88 -10.16 -1.09
CA GLU A 228 11.56 -10.72 -1.41
C GLU A 228 10.89 -9.92 -2.53
N LEU A 229 10.48 -10.60 -3.59
CA LEU A 229 9.59 -10.05 -4.61
C LEU A 229 8.19 -10.62 -4.44
N THR A 230 7.20 -9.73 -4.36
CA THR A 230 5.78 -10.09 -4.41
C THR A 230 5.10 -9.41 -5.60
N VAL A 231 4.51 -10.22 -6.48
CA VAL A 231 3.79 -9.73 -7.66
C VAL A 231 2.30 -9.95 -7.45
N VAL A 232 1.54 -8.87 -7.29
CA VAL A 232 0.08 -8.88 -7.26
C VAL A 232 -0.45 -8.68 -8.68
N LYS A 233 -0.98 -9.75 -9.28
CA LYS A 233 -1.54 -9.77 -10.63
C LYS A 233 -3.02 -9.40 -10.59
N VAL A 234 -3.38 -8.30 -11.25
CA VAL A 234 -4.76 -7.79 -11.31
C VAL A 234 -5.19 -7.74 -12.78
N GLN A 235 -6.38 -8.27 -13.09
CA GLN A 235 -6.92 -8.19 -14.45
C GLN A 235 -7.40 -6.76 -14.75
N ASP A 236 -7.14 -6.29 -15.97
CA ASP A 236 -7.51 -4.96 -16.46
C ASP A 236 -7.19 -3.85 -15.45
N LEU A 237 -5.95 -3.83 -14.96
CA LEU A 237 -5.54 -3.05 -13.78
C LEU A 237 -5.97 -1.58 -13.87
N LYS A 238 -5.90 -0.98 -15.05
CA LYS A 238 -6.28 0.43 -15.25
C LYS A 238 -7.76 0.67 -14.95
N GLU A 239 -8.64 -0.18 -15.47
CA GLU A 239 -10.08 -0.07 -15.21
C GLU A 239 -10.40 -0.48 -13.77
N PHE A 240 -9.74 -1.52 -13.26
CA PHE A 240 -9.87 -1.95 -11.87
C PHE A 240 -9.57 -0.80 -10.90
N VAL A 241 -8.44 -0.11 -11.06
CA VAL A 241 -8.08 1.06 -10.23
C VAL A 241 -9.14 2.15 -10.34
N ALA A 242 -9.63 2.47 -11.55
CA ALA A 242 -10.66 3.48 -11.73
C ALA A 242 -11.96 3.13 -10.99
N ARG A 243 -12.35 1.86 -10.98
CA ARG A 243 -13.53 1.36 -10.25
C ARG A 243 -13.36 1.45 -8.73
N VAL A 244 -12.19 1.09 -8.21
CA VAL A 244 -11.88 1.18 -6.77
C VAL A 244 -11.91 2.63 -6.30
N TYR A 245 -11.34 3.57 -7.05
CA TYR A 245 -11.40 4.99 -6.68
C TYR A 245 -12.83 5.54 -6.72
N ARG A 246 -13.65 5.15 -7.72
CA ARG A 246 -15.07 5.50 -7.73
C ARG A 246 -15.79 5.00 -6.47
N ALA A 247 -15.51 3.76 -6.04
CA ALA A 247 -16.07 3.21 -4.80
C ALA A 247 -15.58 3.97 -3.54
N ALA A 248 -14.35 4.48 -3.52
CA ALA A 248 -13.83 5.29 -2.43
C ALA A 248 -14.47 6.68 -2.36
N GLU A 249 -14.71 7.30 -3.53
CA GLU A 249 -15.28 8.63 -3.69
C GLU A 249 -16.76 8.71 -3.29
N SER A 250 -17.53 7.66 -3.56
CA SER A 250 -18.96 7.60 -3.26
C SER A 250 -19.27 7.33 -1.77
N GLY A 251 -18.27 6.97 -0.97
CA GLY A 251 -18.44 6.53 0.42
C GLY A 251 -19.25 5.22 0.55
N PRO A 252 -19.38 4.64 1.75
CA PRO A 252 -20.39 3.63 1.99
C PRO A 252 -21.75 4.30 1.81
N ALA A 253 -22.50 3.92 0.76
CA ALA A 253 -23.90 4.28 0.64
C ALA A 253 -24.58 3.99 1.99
N HIS A 254 -25.28 4.97 2.56
CA HIS A 254 -26.01 4.80 3.81
C HIS A 254 -26.87 3.53 3.70
N ARG A 255 -26.46 2.46 4.40
CA ARG A 255 -27.37 1.37 4.76
C ARG A 255 -28.28 1.94 5.83
N ASN A 256 -29.30 2.69 5.42
CA ASN A 256 -30.50 3.00 6.20
C ASN A 256 -31.52 3.66 5.27
N GLY A 257 -32.58 2.92 4.94
CA GLY A 257 -33.75 3.44 4.22
C GLY A 257 -34.55 2.31 3.57
N ASN A 258 -35.46 1.73 4.35
CA ASN A 258 -36.61 0.87 3.99
C ASN A 258 -36.55 -0.59 4.45
N GLU A 259 -36.66 -0.77 5.77
CA GLU A 259 -37.26 -2.00 6.34
C GLU A 259 -38.14 -1.70 7.57
N LYS A 260 -38.72 -0.50 7.61
CA LYS A 260 -39.81 -0.14 8.53
C LYS A 260 -40.87 0.60 7.73
N ASP A 261 -41.67 -0.17 7.01
CA ASP A 261 -43.07 0.13 6.68
C ASP A 261 -43.68 -1.15 6.08
N ALA A 262 -43.94 -2.10 6.97
CA ALA A 262 -44.88 -3.20 6.75
C ALA A 262 -45.42 -3.58 8.13
N ALA A 263 -46.34 -2.75 8.61
CA ALA A 263 -47.36 -3.11 9.59
C ALA A 263 -48.71 -3.12 8.84
#